data_AF-A0A6B0ZGP9-F1
#
_entry.id   AF-A0A6B0ZGP9-F1
#
_cell.length_a   1.000
_cell.length_b   1.000
_cell.length_c   1.000
_cell.angle_alpha   90.00
_cell.angle_beta   90.00
_cell.angle_gamma   90.00
#
_symmetry.space_group_name_H-M   'P 1'
#
loop_
_entity.id
_entity.type
_entity.pdbx_description
1 polymer ?
#
loop_
_entity_poly.entity_id
_entity_poly.type
_entity_poly.pdbx_seq_one_letter_code
_entity_poly.pdbx_strand_id
1 'polypeptide(L)'
;MTVDPDTERREPTRIHLLWSGPHTFGDVLEMDGGTDYGIYQVYGPHPASGTESLLYIGQANDQTFAARFTNRDHRWWNPDSDDGVWEDNTALLRFFTGRVHATQDDQDRGGIDYELWGTYINKAEKLLICAHTLHWNQQGISGIKEEQTDVYDNCHVLNWG
;
A
#
# COMPACT_ATOMS: atom_id res chain seq x y z
N MET A 1 25.18 11.69 -32.61
CA MET A 1 24.49 11.63 -31.32
C MET A 1 25.15 10.52 -30.52
N THR A 2 26.18 10.86 -29.76
CA THR A 2 26.90 9.91 -28.91
C THR A 2 26.13 9.83 -27.60
N VAL A 3 25.57 8.66 -27.31
CA VAL A 3 24.92 8.36 -26.04
C VAL A 3 25.97 8.52 -24.95
N ASP A 4 25.64 9.29 -23.92
CA ASP A 4 26.51 9.55 -22.78
C ASP A 4 26.88 8.22 -22.08
N PRO A 5 28.17 7.85 -22.01
CA PRO A 5 28.61 6.63 -21.35
C PRO A 5 28.35 6.61 -19.84
N ASP A 6 27.99 7.76 -19.24
CA ASP A 6 27.63 7.88 -17.81
C ASP A 6 26.17 7.50 -17.53
N THR A 7 25.45 6.97 -18.52
CA THR A 7 24.26 6.16 -18.26
C THR A 7 24.68 4.79 -17.72
N GLU A 8 25.50 4.77 -16.65
CA GLU A 8 25.63 3.60 -15.80
C GLU A 8 24.21 3.19 -15.42
N ARG A 9 23.79 2.01 -15.90
CA ARG A 9 22.50 1.44 -15.54
C ARG A 9 22.52 1.19 -14.05
N ARG A 10 22.08 2.18 -13.26
CA ARG A 10 21.84 2.00 -11.82
C ARG A 10 20.94 0.78 -11.69
N GLU A 11 21.38 -0.18 -10.89
CA GLU A 11 20.57 -1.35 -10.55
C GLU A 11 19.19 -0.87 -10.08
N PRO A 12 18.09 -1.44 -10.60
CA PRO A 12 16.77 -0.99 -10.22
C PRO A 12 16.53 -1.23 -8.73
N THR A 13 15.88 -0.28 -8.08
CA THR A 13 15.38 -0.44 -6.71
C THR A 13 14.25 -1.46 -6.73
N ARG A 14 14.45 -2.61 -6.11
CA ARG A 14 13.46 -3.68 -6.00
C ARG A 14 12.82 -3.66 -4.62
N ILE A 15 11.52 -3.39 -4.56
CA ILE A 15 10.75 -3.41 -3.32
C ILE A 15 9.93 -4.69 -3.31
N HIS A 16 10.27 -5.62 -2.41
CA HIS A 16 9.54 -6.86 -2.23
C HIS A 16 8.43 -6.66 -1.21
N LEU A 17 7.17 -6.81 -1.62
CA LEU A 17 6.01 -6.78 -0.74
C LEU A 17 5.48 -8.20 -0.54
N LEU A 18 5.43 -8.64 0.71
CA LEU A 18 4.76 -9.87 1.10
C LEU A 18 3.34 -9.53 1.57
N TRP A 19 2.36 -9.97 0.79
CA TRP A 19 0.95 -9.80 1.05
C TRP A 19 0.40 -10.92 1.95
N SER A 20 -0.54 -10.53 2.80
CA SER A 20 -1.33 -11.42 3.64
C SER A 20 -2.79 -11.04 3.50
N GLY A 21 -3.67 -12.05 3.46
CA GLY A 21 -5.11 -11.91 3.35
C GLY A 21 -5.76 -13.04 2.55
N PRO A 22 -7.06 -12.94 2.25
CA PRO A 22 -7.93 -11.84 2.67
C PRO A 22 -8.18 -11.85 4.19
N HIS A 23 -8.16 -10.66 4.77
CA HIS A 23 -8.49 -10.40 6.16
C HIS A 23 -9.92 -9.86 6.28
N THR A 24 -10.56 -10.15 7.40
CA THR A 24 -11.76 -9.44 7.85
C THR A 24 -11.38 -8.08 8.44
N PHE A 25 -12.38 -7.22 8.67
CA PHE A 25 -12.13 -5.97 9.38
C PHE A 25 -11.68 -6.22 10.83
N GLY A 26 -12.21 -7.25 11.50
CA GLY A 26 -11.78 -7.64 12.84
C GLY A 26 -10.30 -8.01 12.86
N ASP A 27 -9.84 -8.80 11.89
CA ASP A 27 -8.44 -9.24 11.81
C ASP A 27 -7.48 -8.05 11.69
N VAL A 28 -7.80 -7.03 10.89
CA VAL A 28 -6.91 -5.86 10.73
C VAL A 28 -6.92 -4.94 11.96
N LEU A 29 -7.97 -4.97 12.78
CA LEU A 29 -8.00 -4.24 14.06
C LEU A 29 -7.12 -4.90 15.13
N GLU A 30 -6.78 -6.18 14.97
CA GLU A 30 -5.84 -6.88 15.87
C GLU A 30 -4.37 -6.66 15.47
N MET A 31 -4.10 -6.07 14.30
CA MET A 31 -2.76 -5.81 13.78
C MET A 31 -2.17 -4.51 14.36
N ASP A 32 -1.83 -4.54 15.65
CA ASP A 32 -1.23 -3.42 16.41
C ASP A 32 0.19 -3.72 16.92
N GLY A 33 0.83 -4.77 16.39
CA GLY A 33 2.20 -5.14 16.74
C GLY A 33 3.25 -4.19 16.15
N GLY A 34 4.47 -4.28 16.68
CA GLY A 34 5.61 -3.47 16.21
C GLY A 34 6.04 -3.69 14.75
N THR A 35 5.46 -4.68 14.06
CA THR A 35 5.67 -4.97 12.63
C THR A 35 4.41 -4.82 11.79
N ASP A 36 3.31 -4.32 12.38
CA ASP A 36 2.01 -4.20 11.72
C ASP A 36 1.84 -2.88 11.01
N TYR A 37 2.71 -2.65 10.04
CA TYR A 37 2.81 -1.45 9.24
C TYR A 37 3.11 -1.86 7.81
N GLY A 38 2.80 -1.00 6.84
CA GLY A 38 3.01 -1.29 5.43
C GLY A 38 1.94 -0.69 4.54
N ILE A 39 1.55 -1.44 3.52
CA ILE A 39 0.53 -1.06 2.54
C ILE A 39 -0.68 -1.94 2.77
N TYR A 40 -1.87 -1.43 2.49
CA TYR A 40 -3.08 -2.23 2.48
C TYR A 40 -3.90 -2.01 1.22
N GLN A 41 -4.61 -3.05 0.82
CA GLN A 41 -5.59 -3.02 -0.26
C GLN A 41 -6.96 -3.37 0.31
N VAL A 42 -7.99 -2.72 -0.21
CA VAL A 42 -9.39 -3.00 0.16
C VAL A 42 -10.15 -3.39 -1.09
N TYR A 43 -10.73 -4.59 -1.04
CA TYR A 43 -11.58 -5.14 -2.08
C TYR A 43 -13.02 -5.21 -1.61
N GLY A 44 -13.94 -5.16 -2.56
CA GLY A 44 -15.36 -5.35 -2.30
C GLY A 44 -16.22 -4.99 -3.51
N PRO A 45 -17.55 -4.92 -3.32
CA PRO A 45 -18.47 -4.69 -4.42
C PRO A 45 -18.40 -3.25 -4.95
N HIS A 46 -18.25 -3.11 -6.26
CA HIS A 46 -18.38 -1.84 -6.98
C HIS A 46 -19.40 -1.97 -8.12
N PRO A 47 -20.39 -1.06 -8.25
CA PRO A 47 -21.44 -1.17 -9.27
C PRO A 47 -20.94 -1.30 -10.72
N ALA A 48 -19.78 -0.72 -11.04
CA ALA A 48 -19.21 -0.75 -12.39
C ALA A 48 -18.24 -1.91 -12.63
N SER A 49 -17.75 -2.57 -11.58
CA SER A 49 -16.51 -3.37 -11.66
C SER A 49 -16.67 -4.78 -11.07
N GLY A 50 -17.81 -5.06 -10.42
CA GLY A 50 -18.16 -6.38 -9.90
C GLY A 50 -17.99 -6.51 -8.39
N THR A 51 -18.22 -7.72 -7.86
CA THR A 51 -18.31 -7.97 -6.41
C THR A 51 -16.97 -8.02 -5.68
N GLU A 52 -15.86 -8.20 -6.40
CA GLU A 52 -14.49 -8.35 -5.85
C GLU A 52 -13.55 -7.32 -6.49
N SER A 53 -13.97 -6.06 -6.50
CA SER A 53 -13.23 -4.97 -7.13
C SER A 53 -12.18 -4.43 -6.17
N LEU A 54 -11.00 -4.06 -6.67
CA LEU A 54 -10.04 -3.28 -5.89
C LEU A 54 -10.60 -1.85 -5.76
N LEU A 55 -10.94 -1.47 -4.53
CA LEU A 55 -11.59 -0.22 -4.21
C LEU A 55 -10.57 0.84 -3.80
N TYR A 56 -9.62 0.45 -2.95
CA TYR A 56 -8.69 1.37 -2.32
C TYR A 56 -7.31 0.76 -2.07
N ILE A 57 -6.27 1.58 -2.17
CA ILE A 57 -4.92 1.31 -1.67
C ILE A 57 -4.49 2.46 -0.79
N GLY A 58 -3.91 2.14 0.37
CA GLY A 58 -3.25 3.13 1.22
C GLY A 58 -2.11 2.53 2.03
N GLN A 59 -1.49 3.36 2.87
CA GLN A 59 -0.37 2.96 3.72
C GLN A 59 -0.60 3.21 5.23
N ALA A 60 0.07 2.41 6.04
CA ALA A 60 0.19 2.49 7.49
C ALA A 60 1.69 2.56 7.82
N ASN A 61 2.30 3.73 7.60
CA ASN A 61 3.75 3.93 7.75
C ASN A 61 4.11 4.54 9.12
N ASP A 62 3.39 5.59 9.53
CA ASP A 62 3.64 6.29 10.80
C ASP A 62 2.77 5.77 11.97
N GLN A 63 1.96 4.75 11.70
CA GLN A 63 1.04 4.13 12.65
C GLN A 63 0.71 2.71 12.17
N THR A 64 0.26 1.85 13.09
CA THR A 64 -0.08 0.46 12.78
C THR A 64 -1.28 0.36 11.85
N PHE A 65 -1.49 -0.82 11.24
CA PHE A 65 -2.70 -1.11 10.49
C PHE A 65 -3.92 -0.88 11.37
N ALA A 66 -3.97 -1.45 12.58
CA ALA A 66 -5.07 -1.25 13.52
C ALA A 66 -5.39 0.25 13.73
N ALA A 67 -4.38 1.06 14.07
CA ALA A 67 -4.56 2.50 14.23
C ALA A 67 -5.08 3.16 12.94
N ARG A 68 -4.54 2.79 11.77
CA ARG A 68 -4.98 3.31 10.47
C ARG A 68 -6.44 2.97 10.16
N PHE A 69 -6.89 1.74 10.39
CA PHE A 69 -8.27 1.32 10.12
C PHE A 69 -9.29 1.93 11.09
N THR A 70 -8.86 2.47 12.23
CA THR A 70 -9.72 3.20 13.20
C THR A 70 -9.77 4.72 12.99
N ASN A 71 -8.93 5.28 12.12
CA ASN A 71 -8.88 6.72 11.91
C ASN A 71 -10.15 7.26 11.24
N ARG A 72 -10.48 8.53 11.54
CA ARG A 72 -11.66 9.22 11.02
C ARG A 72 -11.69 9.35 9.49
N ASP A 73 -10.55 9.21 8.84
CA ASP A 73 -10.39 9.26 7.38
C ASP A 73 -10.96 8.02 6.69
N HIS A 74 -11.21 6.94 7.43
CA HIS A 74 -11.77 5.69 6.91
C HIS A 74 -13.26 5.51 7.21
N ARG A 75 -13.92 6.56 7.72
CA ARG A 75 -15.37 6.60 7.94
C ARG A 75 -16.18 6.34 6.66
N TRP A 76 -15.61 6.47 5.47
CA TRP A 76 -16.32 6.12 4.23
C TRP A 76 -16.50 4.61 4.03
N TRP A 77 -15.74 3.76 4.72
CA TRP A 77 -16.02 2.32 4.79
C TRP A 77 -17.19 2.00 5.71
N ASN A 78 -17.61 2.96 6.54
CA ASN A 78 -18.76 2.87 7.43
C ASN A 78 -19.40 4.26 7.67
N PRO A 79 -20.20 4.76 6.72
CA PRO A 79 -20.75 6.11 6.80
C PRO A 79 -21.76 6.31 7.94
N ASP A 80 -22.27 5.24 8.57
CA ASP A 80 -23.37 5.30 9.54
C ASP A 80 -22.96 5.09 11.01
N SER A 81 -21.67 4.87 11.33
CA SER A 81 -21.22 4.70 12.73
C SER A 81 -20.96 6.03 13.43
N ASP A 82 -22.01 6.72 13.87
CA ASP A 82 -21.91 7.86 14.80
C ASP A 82 -21.80 7.43 16.28
N ASP A 83 -21.93 6.12 16.56
CA ASP A 83 -21.97 5.53 17.90
C ASP A 83 -20.87 4.49 18.18
N GLY A 84 -19.92 4.32 17.25
CA GLY A 84 -18.81 3.37 17.40
C GLY A 84 -19.22 1.90 17.24
N VAL A 85 -20.45 1.63 16.76
CA VAL A 85 -20.91 0.29 16.39
C VAL A 85 -20.73 0.12 14.88
N TRP A 86 -19.90 -0.84 14.49
CA TRP A 86 -19.54 -1.09 13.09
C TRP A 86 -20.60 -1.97 12.38
N GLU A 87 -21.76 -1.41 12.00
CA GLU A 87 -22.79 -2.20 11.29
C GLU A 87 -22.49 -2.38 9.77
N ASP A 88 -22.19 -3.65 9.44
CA ASP A 88 -22.50 -4.47 8.25
C ASP A 88 -21.97 -4.16 6.83
N ASN A 89 -21.33 -3.03 6.54
CA ASN A 89 -20.67 -2.87 5.22
C ASN A 89 -19.29 -3.54 5.13
N THR A 90 -18.58 -3.67 6.25
CA THR A 90 -17.26 -4.31 6.31
C THR A 90 -17.31 -5.82 6.08
N ALA A 91 -18.47 -6.46 6.27
CA ALA A 91 -18.68 -7.88 5.97
C ALA A 91 -18.50 -8.21 4.48
N LEU A 92 -18.73 -7.23 3.61
CA LEU A 92 -18.54 -7.33 2.16
C LEU A 92 -17.14 -6.92 1.70
N LEU A 93 -16.30 -6.41 2.61
CA LEU A 93 -14.95 -5.97 2.30
C LEU A 93 -13.94 -7.08 2.60
N ARG A 94 -12.86 -7.09 1.82
CA ARG A 94 -11.70 -7.96 2.03
C ARG A 94 -10.46 -7.09 2.08
N PHE A 95 -9.65 -7.27 3.11
CA PHE A 95 -8.45 -6.47 3.34
C PHE A 95 -7.21 -7.31 3.07
N PHE A 96 -6.23 -6.76 2.38
CA PHE A 96 -4.92 -7.38 2.22
C PHE A 96 -3.87 -6.44 2.81
N THR A 97 -2.94 -6.98 3.60
CA THR A 97 -1.83 -6.21 4.19
C THR A 97 -0.51 -6.65 3.58
N GLY A 98 0.22 -5.70 3.01
CA GLY A 98 1.51 -5.89 2.36
C GLY A 98 2.62 -5.31 3.20
N ARG A 99 3.59 -6.14 3.58
CA ARG A 99 4.78 -5.72 4.35
C ARG A 99 6.01 -5.78 3.47
N VAL A 100 6.91 -4.81 3.63
CA VAL A 100 8.23 -4.86 2.99
C VAL A 100 8.99 -6.06 3.52
N HIS A 101 9.43 -6.93 2.62
CA HIS A 101 10.20 -8.12 2.92
C HIS A 101 11.67 -7.87 2.59
N ALA A 102 12.54 -7.98 3.60
CA ALA A 102 13.98 -7.86 3.40
C ALA A 102 14.52 -9.13 2.72
N THR A 103 15.15 -8.97 1.56
CA THR A 103 15.80 -10.06 0.82
C THR A 103 17.22 -10.33 1.34
N GLN A 104 17.84 -11.42 0.89
CA GLN A 104 19.26 -11.66 1.18
C GLN A 104 20.15 -10.54 0.63
N ASP A 105 19.84 -10.02 -0.56
CA ASP A 105 20.56 -8.89 -1.16
C ASP A 105 20.47 -7.63 -0.29
N ASP A 106 19.33 -7.38 0.35
CA ASP A 106 19.17 -6.25 1.29
C ASP A 106 20.02 -6.47 2.54
N GLN A 107 20.03 -7.69 3.10
CA GLN A 107 20.87 -8.03 4.25
C GLN A 107 22.36 -7.86 3.94
N ASP A 108 22.79 -8.32 2.77
CA ASP A 108 24.18 -8.18 2.31
C ASP A 108 24.60 -6.72 2.13
N ARG A 109 23.62 -5.81 1.95
CA ARG A 109 23.81 -4.35 1.84
C ARG A 109 23.66 -3.59 3.16
N GLY A 110 23.53 -4.29 4.29
CA GLY A 110 23.40 -3.69 5.63
C GLY A 110 21.98 -3.72 6.20
N GLY A 111 21.04 -4.39 5.53
CA GLY A 111 19.65 -4.51 5.95
C GLY A 111 18.78 -3.32 5.55
N ILE A 112 17.50 -3.40 5.94
CA ILE A 112 16.53 -2.32 5.76
C ILE A 112 16.29 -1.68 7.13
N ASP A 113 16.74 -0.45 7.31
CA ASP A 113 16.43 0.33 8.51
C ASP A 113 15.03 0.96 8.43
N TYR A 114 14.61 1.64 9.49
CA TYR A 114 13.27 2.22 9.58
C TYR A 114 13.00 3.31 8.52
N GLU A 115 14.02 4.12 8.19
CA GLU A 115 13.88 5.21 7.21
C GLU A 115 13.74 4.65 5.79
N LEU A 116 14.57 3.66 5.43
CA LEU A 116 14.50 2.99 4.14
C LEU A 116 13.21 2.18 4.01
N TRP A 117 12.78 1.51 5.08
CA TRP A 117 11.52 0.78 5.11
C TRP A 117 10.32 1.70 4.87
N GLY A 118 10.25 2.85 5.54
CA GLY A 118 9.19 3.83 5.30
C GLY A 118 9.24 4.44 3.90
N THR A 119 10.44 4.63 3.35
CA THR A 119 10.63 5.04 1.96
C THR A 119 10.09 3.99 0.98
N TYR A 120 10.33 2.70 1.24
CA TYR A 120 9.82 1.60 0.42
C TYR A 120 8.31 1.49 0.48
N ILE A 121 7.70 1.63 1.66
CA ILE A 121 6.24 1.69 1.82
C ILE A 121 5.66 2.83 0.98
N ASN A 122 6.22 4.03 1.10
CA ASN A 122 5.72 5.21 0.39
C ASN A 122 5.83 5.07 -1.14
N LYS A 123 6.98 4.59 -1.63
CA LYS A 123 7.21 4.38 -3.07
C LYS A 123 6.27 3.33 -3.64
N ALA A 124 6.13 2.20 -2.94
CA ALA A 124 5.34 1.10 -3.44
C ALA A 124 3.83 1.42 -3.44
N GLU A 125 3.31 2.12 -2.42
CA GLU A 125 1.92 2.62 -2.44
C GLU A 125 1.65 3.48 -3.68
N LYS A 126 2.48 4.49 -3.93
CA LYS A 126 2.32 5.39 -5.08
C LYS A 126 2.37 4.67 -6.41
N LEU A 127 3.28 3.70 -6.57
CA LEU A 127 3.39 2.89 -7.78
C LEU A 127 2.17 1.99 -7.97
N LEU A 128 1.68 1.36 -6.91
CA LEU A 128 0.48 0.52 -6.98
C LEU A 128 -0.76 1.36 -7.32
N ILE A 129 -0.92 2.54 -6.72
CA ILE A 129 -2.01 3.47 -7.06
C ILE A 129 -1.95 3.87 -8.53
N CYS A 130 -0.75 4.22 -9.02
CA CYS A 130 -0.52 4.60 -10.41
C CYS A 130 -0.87 3.45 -11.38
N ALA A 131 -0.45 2.22 -11.06
CA ALA A 131 -0.68 1.05 -11.89
C ALA A 131 -2.16 0.65 -11.99
N HIS A 132 -2.96 0.92 -10.95
CA HIS A 132 -4.33 0.41 -10.85
C HIS A 132 -5.44 1.46 -11.08
N THR A 133 -5.15 2.77 -11.08
CA THR A 133 -6.12 3.84 -11.40
C THR A 133 -7.46 3.74 -10.63
N LEU A 134 -7.39 3.48 -9.32
CA LEU A 134 -8.52 2.97 -8.53
C LEU A 134 -9.65 3.96 -8.26
N HIS A 135 -10.88 3.45 -8.30
CA HIS A 135 -12.14 4.21 -8.19
C HIS A 135 -12.21 5.13 -6.97
N TRP A 136 -11.86 4.66 -5.76
CA TRP A 136 -11.93 5.50 -4.56
C TRP A 136 -10.67 6.34 -4.33
N ASN A 137 -9.52 5.94 -4.89
CA ASN A 137 -8.34 6.80 -4.86
C ASN A 137 -8.54 8.05 -5.75
N GLN A 138 -9.36 7.98 -6.82
CA GLN A 138 -9.66 9.13 -7.69
C GLN A 138 -10.26 10.35 -6.98
N GLN A 139 -10.89 10.17 -5.81
CA GLN A 139 -11.48 11.28 -5.05
C GLN A 139 -10.46 12.09 -4.22
N GLY A 140 -9.17 11.72 -4.23
CA GLY A 140 -8.12 12.41 -3.47
C GLY A 140 -6.69 12.26 -4.00
N ILE A 141 -6.47 11.97 -5.30
CA ILE A 141 -5.16 11.61 -5.84
C ILE A 141 -4.09 12.69 -5.60
N SER A 142 -3.16 12.39 -4.69
CA SER A 142 -1.75 12.77 -4.77
C SER A 142 -1.00 11.67 -5.52
N GLY A 143 -1.19 11.59 -6.83
CA GLY A 143 -0.50 10.63 -7.69
C GLY A 143 0.98 10.96 -7.78
N ILE A 144 1.75 10.13 -8.49
CA ILE A 144 3.10 10.53 -8.91
C ILE A 144 2.93 11.75 -9.81
N LYS A 145 3.43 12.90 -9.35
CA LYS A 145 3.41 14.12 -10.17
C LYS A 145 4.41 13.96 -11.30
N GLU A 146 4.16 14.59 -12.44
CA GLU A 146 5.00 14.49 -13.63
C GLU A 146 6.46 14.83 -13.31
N GLU A 147 6.68 15.84 -12.47
CA GLU A 147 8.00 16.26 -12.00
C GLU A 147 8.72 15.30 -11.04
N GLN A 148 8.08 14.19 -10.65
CA GLN A 148 8.64 13.17 -9.75
C GLN A 148 8.81 11.81 -10.42
N THR A 149 8.53 11.70 -11.72
CA THR A 149 8.55 10.42 -12.46
C THR A 149 9.93 9.76 -12.47
N ASP A 150 10.99 10.56 -12.59
CA ASP A 150 12.39 10.14 -12.54
C ASP A 150 12.76 9.36 -11.26
N VAL A 151 12.13 9.70 -10.13
CA VAL A 151 12.30 9.03 -8.84
C VAL A 151 11.78 7.58 -8.85
N TYR A 152 10.96 7.23 -9.84
CA TYR A 152 10.32 5.92 -9.99
C TYR A 152 10.75 5.14 -11.24
N ASP A 153 11.44 5.76 -12.20
CA ASP A 153 11.81 5.14 -13.49
C ASP A 153 12.56 3.80 -13.37
N ASN A 154 13.32 3.61 -12.28
CA ASN A 154 14.03 2.37 -11.98
C ASN A 154 13.57 1.73 -10.66
N CYS A 155 12.30 1.92 -10.27
CA CYS A 155 11.73 1.33 -9.04
C CYS A 155 10.67 0.28 -9.38
N HIS A 156 10.90 -0.95 -8.93
CA HIS A 156 10.06 -2.11 -9.24
C HIS A 156 9.45 -2.65 -7.95
N VAL A 157 8.13 -2.77 -7.91
CA VAL A 157 7.41 -3.42 -6.81
C VAL A 157 7.15 -4.88 -7.19
N LEU A 158 7.67 -5.81 -6.39
CA LEU A 158 7.48 -7.25 -6.56
C LEU A 158 6.50 -7.73 -5.49
N ASN A 159 5.33 -8.18 -5.92
CA ASN A 159 4.26 -8.64 -5.04
C ASN A 159 4.35 -10.17 -4.85
N TRP A 160 4.38 -10.62 -3.60
CA TRP A 160 4.45 -12.02 -3.18
C TRP A 160 3.30 -12.34 -2.24
N GLY A 161 2.83 -13.59 -2.19
CA GLY A 161 1.73 -14.02 -1.31
C GLY A 161 0.63 -14.74 -2.07
#